data_AF-A0A5B9HSY1-F1
#
_entry.id   AF-A0A5B9HSY1-F1
#
_cell.length_a   1.000
_cell.length_b   1.000
_cell.length_c   1.000
_cell.angle_alpha   90.00
_cell.angle_beta   90.00
_cell.angle_gamma   90.00
#
_symmetry.space_group_name_H-M   'P 1'
#
loop_
_entity.id
_entity.type
_entity.pdbx_description
1 polymer ?
#
loop_
_entity_poly.entity_id
_entity_poly.type
_entity_poly.pdbx_seq_one_letter_code
_entity_poly.pdbx_strand_id
1 'polypeptide(L)'
;MSLCRLARKNIRTFAIKRMKQFMWIAMSIMILFFMISLQFNEGAILKVGDAFVFQMYFYTLFIVLIFICIFTTYKMMYSLLLVRREEFTSYVAENIKRKEVLCLLCQEQLFIYGAAFVFGLVNGMLFLKLFTIIFIRIAGIQGINSAPITIYAIVVVSIIMIVILLLSMVQCFRFVQSLQDKNSLHFKKKA
;
A
#
# COMPACT_ATOMS: atom_id res chain seq x y z
N MET A 1 16.06 23.58 8.81
CA MET A 1 16.27 22.12 8.64
C MET A 1 15.54 21.68 7.38
N SER A 2 16.14 20.92 6.45
CA SER A 2 15.45 20.51 5.20
C SER A 2 14.34 19.50 5.50
N LEU A 3 13.19 19.60 4.81
CA LEU A 3 12.05 18.67 4.92
C LEU A 3 12.46 17.19 4.80
N CYS A 4 13.40 16.87 3.90
CA CYS A 4 13.93 15.52 3.71
C CYS A 4 14.65 14.95 4.97
N ARG A 5 15.45 15.77 5.65
CA ARG A 5 16.12 15.38 6.90
C ARG A 5 15.12 15.14 8.03
N LEU A 6 14.06 15.95 8.08
CA LEU A 6 12.98 15.78 9.06
C LEU A 6 12.17 14.51 8.79
N ALA A 7 11.79 14.25 7.53
CA ALA A 7 11.12 13.03 7.11
C ALA A 7 11.94 11.78 7.49
N ARG A 8 13.25 11.80 7.23
CA ARG A 8 14.16 10.70 7.61
C ARG A 8 14.22 10.51 9.12
N LYS A 9 14.30 11.60 9.89
CA LYS A 9 14.30 11.55 11.37
C LYS A 9 13.01 10.91 11.86
N ASN A 10 11.86 11.32 11.34
CA ASN A 10 10.55 10.80 11.74
C ASN A 10 10.36 9.34 11.36
N ILE A 11 10.80 8.93 10.17
CA ILE A 11 10.79 7.51 9.77
C ILE A 11 11.61 6.69 10.77
N ARG A 12 12.75 7.19 11.24
CA ARG A 12 13.58 6.52 12.25
C ARG A 12 12.89 6.47 13.63
N THR A 13 12.26 7.55 14.06
CA THR A 13 11.50 7.61 15.32
C THR A 13 10.34 6.61 15.35
N PHE A 14 9.61 6.49 14.23
CA PHE A 14 8.48 5.57 14.10
C PHE A 14 8.82 4.30 13.30
N ALA A 15 10.09 3.88 13.32
CA ALA A 15 10.63 2.83 12.46
C ALA A 15 9.83 1.53 12.55
N ILE A 16 9.42 1.10 13.75
CA ILE A 16 8.66 -0.15 13.92
C ILE A 16 7.32 -0.09 13.18
N LYS A 17 6.55 0.99 13.34
CA LYS A 17 5.25 1.14 12.67
C LYS A 17 5.42 1.32 11.16
N ARG A 18 6.42 2.09 10.74
CA ARG A 18 6.74 2.29 9.32
C ARG A 18 7.26 1.01 8.65
N MET A 19 8.02 0.18 9.36
CA MET A 19 8.49 -1.12 8.87
C MET A 19 7.33 -2.09 8.70
N LYS A 20 6.39 -2.15 9.64
CA LYS A 20 5.15 -2.94 9.49
C LYS A 20 4.36 -2.50 8.26
N GLN A 21 4.21 -1.20 8.06
CA GLN A 21 3.53 -0.65 6.89
C GLN A 21 4.27 -0.99 5.59
N PHE A 22 5.59 -0.84 5.56
CA PHE A 22 6.45 -1.22 4.43
C PHE A 22 6.29 -2.70 4.08
N MET A 23 6.43 -3.59 5.06
CA MET A 23 6.30 -5.04 4.87
C MET A 23 4.91 -5.41 4.34
N TRP A 24 3.85 -4.83 4.92
CA TRP A 24 2.47 -5.06 4.48
C TRP A 24 2.25 -4.66 3.03
N ILE A 25 2.72 -3.47 2.63
CA ILE A 25 2.57 -2.97 1.26
C ILE A 25 3.38 -3.84 0.29
N ALA A 26 4.64 -4.15 0.62
CA ALA A 26 5.49 -4.99 -0.21
C ALA A 26 4.88 -6.39 -0.42
N MET A 27 4.38 -7.04 0.64
CA MET A 27 3.72 -8.33 0.54
C MET A 27 2.43 -8.25 -0.28
N SER A 28 1.65 -7.18 -0.12
CA SER A 28 0.45 -6.95 -0.92
C SER A 28 0.76 -6.87 -2.41
N ILE A 29 1.83 -6.14 -2.79
CA ILE A 29 2.31 -6.03 -4.18
C ILE A 29 2.74 -7.39 -4.71
N MET A 30 3.50 -8.17 -3.94
CA MET A 30 3.93 -9.51 -4.35
C MET A 30 2.73 -10.42 -4.67
N ILE A 31 1.73 -10.43 -3.79
CA ILE A 31 0.54 -11.28 -3.96
C ILE A 31 -0.31 -10.78 -5.14
N LEU A 32 -0.55 -9.47 -5.26
CA LEU A 32 -1.28 -8.90 -6.39
C LEU A 32 -0.59 -9.19 -7.72
N PHE A 33 0.73 -9.01 -7.79
CA PHE A 33 1.52 -9.35 -8.97
C PHE A 33 1.42 -10.83 -9.33
N PHE A 34 1.52 -11.71 -8.33
CA PHE A 34 1.35 -13.15 -8.51
C PHE A 34 -0.03 -13.51 -9.07
N MET A 35 -1.10 -12.98 -8.46
CA MET A 35 -2.48 -13.28 -8.86
C MET A 35 -2.76 -12.89 -10.31
N ILE A 36 -2.32 -11.70 -10.71
CA ILE A 36 -2.49 -11.24 -12.11
C ILE A 36 -1.65 -12.11 -13.04
N SER A 37 -0.40 -12.38 -12.70
CA SER A 37 0.48 -13.19 -13.55
C SER A 37 -0.06 -14.60 -13.76
N LEU A 38 -0.68 -15.19 -12.74
CA LEU A 38 -1.30 -16.51 -12.82
C LEU A 38 -2.62 -16.50 -13.60
N GLN A 39 -3.41 -15.43 -13.49
CA GLN A 39 -4.68 -15.28 -14.19
C GLN A 39 -4.53 -15.35 -15.72
N PHE A 40 -3.41 -14.87 -16.27
CA PHE A 40 -3.10 -14.92 -17.71
C PHE A 40 -2.25 -16.12 -18.12
N ASN A 41 -2.12 -17.14 -17.28
CA ASN A 41 -1.39 -18.35 -17.63
C ASN A 41 -2.24 -19.26 -18.52
N GLU A 42 -2.01 -19.20 -19.83
CA GLU A 42 -2.70 -20.02 -20.83
C GLU A 42 -2.64 -21.53 -20.52
N GLY A 43 -1.50 -22.00 -19.98
CA GLY A 43 -1.33 -23.40 -19.58
C GLY A 43 -2.21 -23.81 -18.40
N ALA A 44 -2.54 -22.87 -17.50
CA ALA A 44 -3.50 -23.09 -16.41
C ALA A 44 -4.94 -23.08 -16.92
N ILE A 45 -5.26 -22.11 -17.77
CA ILE A 45 -6.59 -21.96 -18.36
C ILE A 45 -6.99 -23.21 -19.16
N LEU A 46 -6.07 -23.76 -19.96
CA LEU A 46 -6.32 -24.92 -20.81
C LEU A 46 -6.61 -26.21 -20.01
N LYS A 47 -6.01 -26.36 -18.81
CA LYS A 47 -6.12 -27.57 -17.99
C LYS A 47 -7.35 -27.61 -17.09
N VAL A 48 -7.94 -26.47 -16.78
CA VAL A 48 -9.13 -26.40 -15.91
C VAL A 48 -10.40 -26.76 -16.67
N GLY A 49 -10.37 -26.79 -18.02
CA GLY A 49 -11.51 -27.19 -18.86
C GLY A 49 -12.65 -26.16 -18.92
N ASP A 50 -12.81 -25.34 -17.87
CA ASP A 50 -13.70 -24.21 -17.79
C ASP A 50 -12.93 -22.92 -17.46
N ALA A 51 -12.39 -22.33 -18.52
CA ALA A 51 -11.63 -21.08 -18.48
C ALA A 51 -12.42 -19.92 -17.84
N PHE A 52 -13.73 -19.89 -18.07
CA PHE A 52 -14.60 -18.80 -17.63
C PHE A 52 -14.79 -18.83 -16.11
N VAL A 53 -15.09 -20.00 -15.55
CA VAL A 53 -15.24 -20.18 -14.11
C VAL A 53 -13.91 -19.89 -13.39
N PHE A 54 -12.79 -20.38 -13.92
CA PHE A 54 -11.46 -20.09 -13.37
C PHE A 54 -11.16 -18.59 -13.32
N GLN A 55 -11.38 -17.87 -14.43
CA GLN A 55 -11.19 -16.42 -14.48
C GLN A 55 -12.12 -15.68 -13.51
N MET A 56 -13.38 -16.08 -13.39
CA MET A 56 -14.35 -15.46 -12.50
C MET A 56 -13.95 -15.59 -11.02
N TYR A 57 -13.50 -16.77 -10.59
CA TYR A 57 -12.98 -16.97 -9.23
C TYR A 57 -11.73 -16.12 -8.96
N PHE A 58 -10.79 -16.08 -9.90
CA PHE A 58 -9.58 -15.26 -9.78
C PHE A 58 -9.90 -13.77 -9.68
N TYR A 59 -10.80 -13.26 -10.53
CA TYR A 59 -11.26 -11.87 -10.46
C TYR A 59 -11.92 -11.55 -9.12
N THR A 60 -12.76 -12.45 -8.61
CA THR A 60 -13.44 -12.26 -7.32
C THR A 60 -12.42 -12.18 -6.18
N LEU A 61 -11.48 -13.13 -6.12
CA LEU A 61 -10.41 -13.12 -5.12
C LEU A 61 -9.52 -11.88 -5.23
N PHE A 62 -9.23 -11.45 -6.46
CA PHE A 62 -8.42 -10.26 -6.72
C PHE A 62 -9.10 -8.98 -6.21
N ILE A 63 -10.40 -8.80 -6.47
CA ILE A 63 -11.18 -7.67 -5.96
C ILE A 63 -11.22 -7.68 -4.43
N VAL A 64 -11.48 -8.83 -3.81
CA VAL A 64 -11.48 -8.97 -2.34
C VAL A 64 -10.12 -8.59 -1.76
N LEU A 65 -9.03 -9.03 -2.39
CA LEU A 65 -7.67 -8.69 -1.95
C LEU A 65 -7.41 -7.18 -2.03
N ILE A 66 -7.87 -6.50 -3.08
CA ILE A 66 -7.77 -5.03 -3.19
C ILE A 66 -8.49 -4.35 -2.02
N PHE A 67 -9.71 -4.80 -1.66
CA PHE A 67 -10.43 -4.25 -0.51
C PHE A 67 -9.67 -4.46 0.81
N ILE A 68 -9.09 -5.65 1.02
CA ILE A 68 -8.26 -5.95 2.20
C ILE A 68 -7.02 -5.04 2.23
N CYS A 69 -6.36 -4.83 1.09
CA CYS A 69 -5.21 -3.95 0.98
C CYS A 69 -5.59 -2.51 1.33
N ILE A 70 -6.69 -1.98 0.78
CA ILE A 70 -7.18 -0.62 1.07
C ILE A 70 -7.52 -0.49 2.56
N PHE A 71 -8.32 -1.41 3.11
CA PHE A 71 -8.80 -1.32 4.49
C PHE A 71 -7.66 -1.44 5.51
N THR A 72 -6.77 -2.41 5.34
CA THR A 72 -5.64 -2.60 6.25
C THR A 72 -4.68 -1.42 6.18
N THR A 73 -4.41 -0.91 4.97
CA THR A 73 -3.57 0.27 4.78
C THR A 73 -4.18 1.51 5.43
N TYR A 74 -5.50 1.70 5.29
CA TYR A 74 -6.25 2.75 5.98
C TYR A 74 -6.08 2.67 7.50
N LYS A 75 -6.29 1.47 8.07
CA LYS A 75 -6.16 1.22 9.52
C LYS A 75 -4.74 1.49 10.02
N MET A 76 -3.72 1.04 9.29
CA MET A 76 -2.32 1.26 9.64
C MET A 76 -1.98 2.75 9.62
N MET A 77 -2.40 3.47 8.58
CA MET A 77 -2.16 4.91 8.46
C MET A 77 -2.86 5.68 9.59
N TYR A 78 -4.12 5.36 9.88
CA TYR A 78 -4.87 5.96 10.96
C TYR A 78 -4.20 5.74 12.33
N SER A 79 -3.72 4.52 12.61
CA SER A 79 -2.96 4.20 13.84
C SER A 79 -1.66 4.99 13.96
N LEU A 80 -0.98 5.25 12.83
CA LEU A 80 0.23 6.06 12.81
C LEU A 80 -0.09 7.54 13.13
N LEU A 81 -1.11 8.10 12.47
CA LEU A 81 -1.52 9.49 12.67
C LEU A 81 -2.00 9.75 14.11
N LEU A 82 -2.72 8.79 14.71
CA LEU A 82 -3.17 8.87 16.10
C LEU A 82 -2.01 9.00 17.10
N VAL A 83 -0.97 8.18 16.95
CA VAL A 83 0.20 8.24 17.85
C VAL A 83 0.98 9.54 17.68
N ARG A 84 0.93 10.14 16.48
CA ARG A 84 1.60 11.40 16.17
C ARG A 84 0.72 12.63 16.40
N ARG A 85 -0.46 12.46 17.00
CA ARG A 85 -1.42 13.55 17.15
C ARG A 85 -0.86 14.70 17.99
N GLU A 86 -0.14 14.39 19.07
CA GLU A 86 0.43 15.41 19.96
C GLU A 86 1.55 16.19 19.24
N GLU A 87 2.43 15.49 18.52
CA GLU A 87 3.46 16.10 17.65
C GLU A 87 2.82 17.10 16.67
N PHE A 88 1.76 16.69 15.96
CA PHE A 88 1.08 17.58 15.01
C PHE A 88 0.29 18.70 15.68
N THR A 89 -0.26 18.48 16.87
CA THR A 89 -0.95 19.54 17.64
C THR A 89 0.03 20.65 18.05
N SER A 90 1.25 20.28 18.47
CA SER A 90 2.34 21.23 18.77
C SER A 90 2.75 22.03 17.53
N TYR A 91 2.90 21.39 16.36
CA TYR A 91 3.20 22.09 15.10
C TYR A 91 2.14 23.12 14.72
N VAL A 92 0.85 22.81 14.93
CA VAL A 92 -0.23 23.77 14.70
C VAL A 92 -0.19 24.91 15.72
N ALA A 93 0.12 24.64 16.99
CA ALA A 93 0.26 25.67 18.03
C ALA A 93 1.42 26.63 17.74
N GLU A 94 2.50 26.14 17.13
CA GLU A 94 3.67 26.92 16.70
C GLU A 94 3.45 27.67 15.36
N ASN A 95 2.22 27.70 14.83
CA ASN A 95 1.87 28.35 13.56
C ASN A 95 2.64 27.81 12.33
N ILE A 96 3.12 26.56 12.37
CA ILE A 96 3.71 25.92 11.19
C ILE A 96 2.66 25.82 10.09
N LYS A 97 3.03 26.19 8.86
CA LYS A 97 2.10 26.22 7.73
C LYS A 97 1.56 24.82 7.46
N ARG A 98 0.23 24.68 7.31
CA ARG A 98 -0.45 23.43 6.93
C ARG A 98 0.21 22.72 5.74
N LYS A 99 0.65 23.50 4.75
CA LYS A 99 1.32 22.98 3.55
C LYS A 99 2.63 22.26 3.89
N GLU A 100 3.37 22.72 4.89
CA GLU A 100 4.64 22.11 5.31
C GLU A 100 4.42 20.78 6.03
N VAL A 101 3.44 20.72 6.94
CA VAL A 101 3.04 19.48 7.63
C VAL A 101 2.55 18.43 6.62
N LEU A 102 1.73 18.83 5.64
CA LEU A 102 1.28 17.94 4.58
C LEU A 102 2.41 17.50 3.66
N CYS A 103 3.33 18.40 3.32
CA CYS A 103 4.49 18.08 2.49
C CYS A 103 5.39 17.04 3.19
N LEU A 104 5.61 17.19 4.50
CA LEU A 104 6.33 16.23 5.32
C LEU A 104 5.67 14.84 5.29
N LEU A 105 4.37 14.77 5.58
CA LEU A 105 3.62 13.50 5.55
C LEU A 105 3.62 12.86 4.16
N CYS A 106 3.46 13.67 3.11
CA CYS A 106 3.50 13.24 1.73
C CYS A 106 4.88 12.63 1.39
N GLN A 107 5.95 13.32 1.76
CA GLN A 107 7.31 12.85 1.53
C GLN A 107 7.59 11.52 2.26
N GLU A 108 7.18 11.40 3.54
CA GLU A 108 7.32 10.14 4.27
C GLU A 108 6.56 8.99 3.59
N GLN A 109 5.35 9.25 3.10
CA GLN A 109 4.54 8.23 2.45
C GLN A 109 5.09 7.82 1.09
N LEU A 110 5.57 8.78 0.28
CA LEU A 110 6.21 8.52 -0.99
C LEU A 110 7.46 7.66 -0.83
N PHE A 111 8.29 7.91 0.19
CA PHE A 111 9.47 7.09 0.45
C PHE A 111 9.10 5.65 0.84
N ILE A 112 8.13 5.47 1.75
CA ILE A 112 7.75 4.13 2.21
C ILE A 112 7.06 3.33 1.09
N TYR A 113 6.13 3.94 0.37
CA TYR A 113 5.42 3.27 -0.72
C TYR A 113 6.32 3.02 -1.92
N GLY A 114 7.16 4.00 -2.30
CA GLY A 114 8.10 3.85 -3.39
C GLY A 114 9.09 2.72 -3.12
N ALA A 115 9.68 2.67 -1.92
CA ALA A 115 10.56 1.58 -1.53
C ALA A 115 9.82 0.23 -1.50
N ALA A 116 8.61 0.18 -0.93
CA ALA A 116 7.83 -1.05 -0.86
C ALA A 116 7.38 -1.53 -2.24
N PHE A 117 7.13 -0.60 -3.17
CA PHE A 117 6.79 -0.88 -4.56
C PHE A 117 7.92 -1.58 -5.30
N VAL A 118 9.12 -0.99 -5.27
CA VAL A 118 10.31 -1.59 -5.89
C VAL A 118 10.62 -2.93 -5.25
N PHE A 119 10.64 -3.01 -3.92
CA PHE A 119 10.93 -4.24 -3.20
C PHE A 119 9.89 -5.33 -3.49
N GLY A 120 8.61 -4.98 -3.46
CA GLY A 120 7.50 -5.91 -3.71
C GLY A 120 7.51 -6.45 -5.14
N LEU A 121 7.78 -5.62 -6.15
CA LEU A 121 7.88 -6.10 -7.53
C LEU A 121 9.09 -6.99 -7.75
N VAL A 122 10.28 -6.59 -7.26
CA VAL A 122 11.50 -7.39 -7.41
C VAL A 122 11.33 -8.77 -6.77
N ASN A 123 10.83 -8.81 -5.52
CA ASN A 123 10.57 -10.08 -4.85
C ASN A 123 9.41 -10.85 -5.49
N GLY A 124 8.38 -10.17 -5.99
CA GLY A 124 7.27 -10.79 -6.71
C GLY A 124 7.72 -11.51 -7.96
N MET A 125 8.61 -10.89 -8.75
CA MET A 125 9.23 -11.51 -9.92
C MET A 125 10.15 -12.68 -9.54
N LEU A 126 10.96 -12.53 -8.49
CA LEU A 126 11.88 -13.57 -8.01
C LEU A 126 11.13 -14.81 -7.53
N PHE A 127 10.08 -14.63 -6.74
CA PHE A 127 9.29 -15.72 -6.16
C PHE A 127 8.14 -16.21 -7.04
N LEU A 128 7.91 -15.61 -8.22
CA LEU A 128 6.80 -15.96 -9.10
C LEU A 128 6.75 -17.46 -9.38
N LYS A 129 7.89 -18.05 -9.79
CA LYS A 129 8.00 -19.48 -10.10
C LYS A 129 7.65 -20.35 -8.89
N LEU A 130 8.17 -19.99 -7.72
CA LEU A 130 7.93 -20.72 -6.47
C LEU A 130 6.44 -20.69 -6.12
N PHE A 131 5.81 -19.51 -6.14
CA PHE A 131 4.38 -19.36 -5.85
C PHE A 131 3.52 -20.08 -6.88
N THR A 132 3.90 -20.08 -8.16
CA THR A 132 3.16 -20.83 -9.19
C THR A 132 3.17 -22.33 -8.89
N ILE A 133 4.33 -22.90 -8.59
CA ILE A 133 4.45 -24.34 -8.27
C ILE A 133 3.60 -24.70 -7.06
N ILE A 134 3.68 -23.89 -5.99
CA ILE A 134 2.90 -24.13 -4.76
C ILE A 134 1.40 -24.08 -5.06
N PHE A 135 0.93 -23.02 -5.73
CA PHE A 135 -0.49 -22.81 -5.99
C PHE A 135 -1.07 -23.88 -6.90
N ILE A 136 -0.35 -24.25 -7.95
CA ILE A 136 -0.79 -25.25 -8.93
C ILE A 136 -0.84 -26.65 -8.30
N ARG A 137 0.10 -26.95 -7.40
CA ARG A 137 0.07 -28.18 -6.60
C ARG A 137 -1.11 -28.22 -5.64
N ILE A 138 -1.45 -27.10 -5.01
CA ILE A 138 -2.65 -26.98 -4.16
C ILE A 138 -3.93 -27.14 -4.98
N ALA A 139 -3.97 -26.57 -6.19
CA ALA A 139 -5.10 -26.68 -7.10
C ALA A 139 -5.24 -28.06 -7.78
N GLY A 140 -4.29 -28.98 -7.57
CA GLY A 140 -4.32 -30.32 -8.16
C GLY A 140 -4.03 -30.36 -9.67
N ILE A 141 -3.58 -29.27 -10.26
CA ILE A 141 -3.29 -29.18 -11.71
C ILE A 141 -1.85 -29.65 -11.95
N GLN A 142 -1.65 -30.59 -12.87
CA GLN A 142 -0.29 -31.12 -13.15
C GLN A 142 0.35 -30.41 -14.35
N GLY A 143 1.68 -30.25 -14.34
CA GLY A 143 2.47 -29.88 -15.52
C GLY A 143 2.48 -28.39 -15.89
N ILE A 144 2.39 -27.48 -14.91
CA ILE A 144 2.63 -26.06 -15.10
C ILE A 144 3.66 -25.62 -14.05
N ASN A 145 4.79 -25.11 -14.51
CA ASN A 145 5.95 -24.86 -13.64
C ASN A 145 6.29 -23.37 -13.48
N SER A 146 5.60 -22.49 -14.21
CA SER A 146 5.84 -21.04 -14.18
C SER A 146 4.64 -20.25 -14.68
N ALA A 147 4.46 -19.05 -14.14
CA ALA A 147 3.58 -18.02 -14.70
C ALA A 147 4.43 -16.98 -15.46
N PRO A 148 3.88 -16.35 -16.52
CA PRO A 148 4.60 -15.35 -17.29
C PRO A 148 4.76 -14.04 -16.49
N ILE A 149 5.94 -13.44 -16.58
CA ILE A 149 6.16 -12.06 -16.15
C ILE A 149 5.63 -11.17 -17.28
N THR A 150 4.51 -10.49 -17.06
CA THR A 150 3.89 -9.63 -18.08
C THR A 150 4.01 -8.17 -17.72
N ILE A 151 4.23 -7.32 -18.73
CA ILE A 151 4.16 -5.86 -18.59
C ILE A 151 2.77 -5.46 -18.08
N TYR A 152 1.72 -6.16 -18.53
CA TYR A 152 0.36 -5.97 -18.06
C TYR A 152 0.23 -6.11 -16.54
N ALA A 153 0.79 -7.17 -15.93
CA ALA A 153 0.77 -7.36 -14.48
C ALA A 153 1.47 -6.21 -13.74
N ILE A 154 2.60 -5.74 -14.25
CA ILE A 154 3.33 -4.60 -13.68
C ILE A 154 2.47 -3.34 -13.74
N VAL A 155 1.83 -3.05 -14.87
CA VAL A 155 1.00 -1.85 -15.07
C VAL A 155 -0.22 -1.88 -14.13
N VAL A 156 -0.95 -2.99 -14.06
CA VAL A 156 -2.16 -3.09 -13.23
C VAL A 156 -1.81 -2.95 -11.74
N VAL A 157 -0.75 -3.63 -11.27
CA VAL A 157 -0.28 -3.47 -9.88
C VAL A 157 0.14 -2.03 -9.60
N SER A 158 0.82 -1.37 -10.55
CA SER A 158 1.20 0.04 -10.43
C SER A 158 -0.01 0.95 -10.25
N ILE A 159 -1.06 0.75 -11.06
CA ILE A 159 -2.31 1.54 -10.98
C ILE A 159 -2.96 1.35 -9.61
N ILE A 160 -3.09 0.11 -9.13
CA ILE A 160 -3.68 -0.19 -7.82
C ILE A 160 -2.86 0.48 -6.71
N MET A 161 -1.54 0.42 -6.79
CA MET A 161 -0.67 1.05 -5.79
C MET A 161 -0.75 2.57 -5.78
N ILE A 162 -0.89 3.20 -6.95
CA ILE A 162 -1.14 4.64 -7.05
C ILE A 162 -2.47 5.00 -6.38
N VAL A 163 -3.53 4.23 -6.61
CA VAL A 163 -4.83 4.44 -5.97
C VAL A 163 -4.72 4.34 -4.44
N ILE A 164 -4.07 3.29 -3.93
CA ILE A 164 -3.87 3.12 -2.47
C ILE A 164 -3.06 4.28 -1.88
N LEU A 165 -1.99 4.71 -2.56
CA LEU A 165 -1.17 5.85 -2.16
C LEU A 165 -2.01 7.13 -2.09
N LEU A 166 -2.80 7.43 -3.12
CA LEU A 166 -3.67 8.60 -3.18
C LEU A 166 -4.72 8.58 -2.05
N LEU A 167 -5.37 7.44 -1.81
CA LEU A 167 -6.31 7.28 -0.70
C LEU A 167 -5.63 7.57 0.66
N SER A 168 -4.38 7.14 0.81
CA SER A 168 -3.62 7.39 2.02
C SER A 168 -3.23 8.87 2.18
N MET A 169 -2.92 9.57 1.07
CA MET A 169 -2.70 11.02 1.08
C MET A 169 -3.95 11.80 1.46
N VAL A 170 -5.12 11.40 0.94
CA VAL A 170 -6.41 11.99 1.31
C VAL A 170 -6.67 11.84 2.81
N GLN A 171 -6.33 10.70 3.41
CA GLN A 171 -6.43 10.51 4.86
C GLN A 171 -5.53 11.47 5.63
N CYS A 172 -4.27 11.65 5.20
CA CYS A 172 -3.35 12.63 5.80
C CYS A 172 -3.93 14.03 5.74
N PHE A 173 -4.49 14.42 4.59
CA PHE A 173 -5.11 15.73 4.37
C PHE A 173 -6.26 15.98 5.33
N ARG A 174 -7.20 15.03 5.42
CA ARG A 174 -8.36 15.11 6.33
C ARG A 174 -7.93 15.18 7.79
N PHE A 175 -6.91 14.41 8.17
CA PHE A 175 -6.38 14.41 9.53
C PHE A 175 -5.81 15.78 9.92
N VAL A 176 -4.93 16.36 9.09
CA VAL A 176 -4.34 17.68 9.36
C VAL A 176 -5.42 18.77 9.42
N GLN A 177 -6.42 18.71 8.53
CA GLN A 177 -7.56 19.63 8.58
C GLN A 177 -8.31 19.55 9.92
N SER A 178 -8.62 18.33 10.36
CA SER A 178 -9.37 18.11 11.61
C SER A 178 -8.65 18.63 12.86
N LEU A 179 -7.32 18.70 12.85
CA LEU A 179 -6.53 19.27 13.95
C LEU A 179 -6.60 20.79 13.98
N GLN A 180 -6.53 21.43 12.82
CA GLN A 180 -6.55 22.88 12.70
C GLN A 180 -7.92 23.46 13.05
N ASP A 181 -9.00 22.81 12.61
CA ASP A 181 -10.37 23.23 12.95
C ASP A 181 -10.60 23.20 14.47
N LYS A 182 -10.15 22.13 15.15
CA LYS A 182 -10.25 22.03 16.61
C LYS A 182 -9.45 23.10 17.36
N ASN A 183 -8.24 23.41 16.90
CA ASN A 183 -7.44 24.46 17.51
C ASN A 183 -8.06 25.85 17.31
N SER A 184 -8.60 26.15 16.10
CA SER A 184 -9.29 27.42 15.85
C SER A 184 -10.50 27.63 16.77
N LEU A 185 -11.29 26.58 17.02
CA LEU A 185 -12.39 26.57 17.98
C LEU A 185 -11.93 26.83 19.42
N HIS A 186 -10.77 26.29 19.80
CA HIS A 186 -10.23 26.45 21.15
C HIS A 186 -9.64 27.85 21.39
N PHE A 187 -9.08 28.48 20.36
CA PHE A 187 -8.63 29.88 20.41
C PHE A 187 -9.82 30.85 20.46
N LYS A 188 -10.91 30.56 19.74
CA LYS A 188 -12.12 31.41 19.74
C LYS A 188 -12.90 31.40 21.05
N LYS A 189 -12.73 30.37 21.90
CA LYS A 189 -13.34 30.31 23.25
C LYS A 189 -12.53 31.02 24.34
N LYS A 190 -11.30 31.42 24.06
CA LYS A 190 -10.40 32.09 25.03
C LYS A 190 -10.22 33.59 24.77
N ALA A 191 -10.81 34.12 23.70
CA ALA A 191 -10.90 35.54 23.39
C ALA A 191 -12.31 36.04 23.73
#